data_AF-A0A7L4JFP8-F1
#
_entry.id   AF-A0A7L4JFP8-F1
#
_cell.length_a   1.000
_cell.length_b   1.000
_cell.length_c   1.000
_cell.angle_alpha   90.00
_cell.angle_beta   90.00
_cell.angle_gamma   90.00
#
_symmetry.space_group_name_H-M   'P 1'
#
loop_
_entity.id
_entity.type
_entity.pdbx_description
1 polymer ?
#
loop_
_entity_poly.entity_id
_entity_poly.type
_entity_poly.pdbx_seq_one_letter_code
_entity_poly.pdbx_strand_id
1 'polypeptide(L)' 'IQIRAEINNLQDLQQLLGEINWMRPILGITNYELTSLFNLLRGDCNIKSPRT' A
#
# COMPACT_ATOMS: atom_id res chain seq x y z
N ILE A 1 6.49 -12.06 -7.16
CA ILE A 1 7.36 -10.92 -6.77
C ILE A 1 7.14 -10.68 -5.28
N GLN A 2 8.18 -10.67 -4.45
CA GLN A 2 8.04 -10.35 -3.03
C GLN A 2 8.57 -8.94 -2.80
N ILE A 3 7.69 -8.01 -2.44
CA ILE A 3 8.08 -6.64 -2.10
C ILE A 3 8.24 -6.59 -0.57
N ARG A 4 9.44 -6.21 -0.11
CA ARG A 4 9.67 -5.83 1.28
C ARG A 4 9.68 -4.31 1.34
N ALA A 5 8.72 -3.74 2.04
CA ALA A 5 8.65 -2.31 2.30
C ALA A 5 8.49 -2.12 3.81
N GLU A 6 9.23 -1.17 4.36
CA GLU A 6 9.02 -0.71 5.73
C GLU A 6 7.88 0.29 5.71
N ILE A 7 6.72 -0.12 6.23
CA ILE A 7 5.53 0.73 6.33
C ILE A 7 5.36 1.05 7.81
N ASN A 8 5.68 2.29 8.21
CA ASN A 8 5.57 2.69 9.61
C ASN A 8 4.26 3.44 9.87
N ASN A 9 3.74 4.15 8.86
CA ASN A 9 2.55 4.97 8.99
C ASN A 9 1.72 5.02 7.69
N LEU A 10 0.59 5.71 7.74
CA LEU A 10 -0.32 5.88 6.61
C LEU A 10 0.34 6.57 5.41
N GLN A 11 1.21 7.56 5.63
CA GLN A 11 1.93 8.23 4.55
C GLN A 11 2.87 7.29 3.78
N ASP A 12 3.59 6.42 4.49
CA ASP A 12 4.46 5.42 3.85
C ASP A 12 3.63 4.45 2.99
N LEU A 13 2.50 3.97 3.54
CA LEU A 13 1.58 3.08 2.84
C LEU A 13 0.99 3.71 1.58
N GLN A 14 0.57 4.99 1.66
CA GLN A 14 -0.01 5.71 0.53
C GLN A 14 1.00 5.93 -0.60
N GLN A 15 2.25 6.24 -0.27
CA GLN A 15 3.33 6.38 -1.26
C GLN A 15 3.58 5.05 -1.99
N LEU A 16 3.76 3.96 -1.24
CA LEU A 16 3.94 2.64 -1.82
C LEU A 16 2.77 2.25 -2.73
N LEU A 17 1.54 2.52 -2.31
CA LEU A 17 0.36 2.23 -3.12
C LEU A 17 0.31 3.09 -4.40
N GLY A 18 0.80 4.32 -4.35
CA GLY A 18 0.99 5.18 -5.51
C GLY A 18 1.95 4.56 -6.53
N GLU A 19 3.11 4.10 -6.08
CA GLU A 19 4.10 3.42 -6.93
C GLU A 19 3.56 2.13 -7.55
N ILE A 20 2.88 1.30 -6.75
CA ILE A 20 2.24 0.07 -7.22
C ILE A 20 1.17 0.38 -8.27
N ASN A 21 0.31 1.37 -8.03
CA ASN A 21 -0.73 1.76 -8.98
C ASN A 21 -0.14 2.28 -10.29
N TRP A 22 1.02 2.95 -10.24
CA TRP A 22 1.73 3.40 -11.43
C TRP A 22 2.25 2.23 -12.29
N MET A 23 2.77 1.17 -11.66
CA MET A 23 3.27 -0.03 -12.35
C MET A 23 2.17 -1.00 -12.79
N ARG A 24 0.95 -0.84 -12.25
CA ARG A 24 -0.16 -1.78 -12.43
C ARG A 24 -0.50 -2.12 -13.89
N PRO A 25 -0.55 -1.16 -14.84
CA PRO A 25 -0.85 -1.47 -16.24
C PRO A 25 0.20 -2.37 -16.91
N ILE A 26 1.45 -2.33 -16.42
CA ILE A 26 2.58 -3.05 -17.00
C ILE A 26 2.67 -4.47 -16.43
N LEU A 27 2.38 -4.62 -15.14
CA LEU A 27 2.59 -5.87 -14.39
C LEU A 27 1.33 -6.72 -14.23
N GLY A 28 0.15 -6.21 -14.64
CA GLY A 28 -1.10 -6.95 -14.53
C GLY A 28 -1.56 -7.19 -13.08
N ILE A 29 -1.12 -6.34 -12.14
CA ILE A 29 -1.43 -6.49 -10.71
C ILE A 29 -2.94 -6.32 -10.50
N THR A 30 -3.54 -7.31 -9.84
CA THR A 30 -4.98 -7.35 -9.55
C THR A 30 -5.29 -6.68 -8.21
N ASN A 31 -6.55 -6.29 -7.99
CA ASN A 31 -6.98 -5.80 -6.67
C ASN A 31 -6.87 -6.91 -5.61
N TYR A 32 -7.02 -8.17 -6.02
CA TYR A 32 -6.93 -9.32 -5.12
C TYR A 32 -5.54 -9.43 -4.50
N GLU A 33 -4.48 -9.25 -5.28
CA GLU A 33 -3.10 -9.26 -4.81
C GLU A 33 -2.78 -8.08 -3.86
N LEU A 34 -3.55 -6.99 -3.94
CA LEU A 34 -3.38 -5.80 -3.09
C LEU A 34 -4.30 -5.78 -1.86
N THR A 35 -5.10 -6.83 -1.63
CA THR A 35 -6.09 -6.88 -0.55
C THR A 35 -5.48 -6.56 0.82
N SER A 36 -4.32 -7.13 1.14
CA SER A 36 -3.64 -6.87 2.42
C SER A 36 -3.21 -5.41 2.58
N LEU A 37 -2.72 -4.77 1.51
CA LEU A 37 -2.38 -3.34 1.51
C LEU A 37 -3.62 -2.46 1.68
N PHE A 38 -4.75 -2.80 1.05
CA PHE A 38 -6.00 -2.07 1.22
C PHE A 38 -6.60 -2.24 2.62
N ASN A 39 -6.40 -3.38 3.27
CA ASN A 39 -6.79 -3.54 4.67
C ASN A 39 -5.96 -2.63 5.56
N LEU A 40 -4.66 -2.52 5.29
CA LEU A 40 -3.79 -1.58 5.97
C LEU A 40 -4.17 -0.13 5.72
N LEU A 41 -4.99 0.25 4.73
CA LEU A 41 -5.48 1.63 4.53
C LEU A 41 -6.61 2.03 5.47
N ARG A 42 -7.29 1.07 6.10
CA ARG A 42 -8.37 1.36 7.04
C ARG A 42 -7.80 1.89 8.37
N GLY A 43 -8.64 2.56 9.16
CA GLY A 43 -8.26 3.13 10.45
C GLY A 43 -8.19 4.66 10.44
N ASP A 44 -7.35 5.23 11.31
CA ASP A 44 -7.22 6.67 11.50
C ASP A 44 -6.63 7.35 10.24
N CYS A 45 -7.29 8.39 9.76
CA CYS A 45 -6.94 9.17 8.58
C CYS A 45 -5.70 10.06 8.76
N ASN A 46 -5.15 10.18 9.97
CA ASN A 46 -3.91 10.92 10.20
C ASN A 46 -2.76 10.26 9.42
N ILE A 47 -2.04 11.06 8.63
CA ILE A 47 -0.92 10.59 7.80
C ILE A 47 0.21 9.97 8.63
N LYS A 48 0.35 10.35 9.91
CA LYS A 48 1.33 9.78 10.85
C LYS A 48 0.76 8.62 11.68
N SER A 49 -0.49 8.22 11.44
CA SER A 49 -1.10 7.09 12.13
C SER A 49 -0.31 5.81 11.82
N PRO A 50 0.11 5.03 12.83
CA PRO A 50 0.83 3.80 12.63
C PRO A 50 0.04 2.79 11.80
N ARG A 51 0.71 2.08 10.89
CA ARG A 51 0.14 0.93 10.17
C ARG A 51 1.00 -0.30 10.46
N THR A 52 0.35 -1.36 10.92
CA THR A 52 0.97 -2.63 11.34
C THR A 52 0.20 -3.79 10.75
#